data_AF-A0A7X7FM93-F1
#
_entry.id   AF-A0A7X7FM93-F1
#
_cell.length_a   1.000
_cell.length_b   1.000
_cell.length_c   1.000
_cell.angle_alpha   90.00
_cell.angle_beta   90.00
_cell.angle_gamma   90.00
#
_symmetry.space_group_name_H-M   'P 1'
#
loop_
_entity.id
_entity.type
_entity.pdbx_description
1 polymer ?
#
loop_
_entity_poly.entity_id
_entity_poly.type
_entity_poly.pdbx_seq_one_letter_code
_entity_poly.pdbx_strand_id
1 'polypeptide(L)'
;LKAGRSPAGGMESLWDNVVVTQSGGPNLISNGDFENAGQAGICDQETVFQDECEFDSWRRSSFVPLACLNWDPFADADQDGDVDQADFAALQACYTGPGSFTLPAECACFDRPESLEPDGDIDQADLFKFEDCASGPGIPANLACDD
;
A
#
# COMPACT_ATOMS: atom_id res chain seq x y z
N LEU A 1 5.42 -13.23 2.09
CA LEU A 1 6.20 -13.78 3.23
C LEU A 1 7.16 -14.84 2.72
N LYS A 2 8.49 -14.65 2.84
CA LYS A 2 9.45 -15.75 2.64
C LYS A 2 10.02 -16.11 4.00
N ALA A 3 9.87 -17.37 4.42
CA ALA A 3 10.52 -17.86 5.63
C ALA A 3 11.89 -18.42 5.26
N GLY A 4 12.95 -17.81 5.78
CA GLY A 4 14.32 -18.29 5.69
C GLY A 4 14.76 -18.93 7.01
N ARG A 5 15.70 -19.86 6.96
CA ARG A 5 16.33 -20.40 8.19
C ARG A 5 17.71 -19.81 8.31
N SER A 6 17.99 -19.15 9.43
CA SER A 6 19.30 -18.57 9.70
C SER A 6 20.37 -19.66 9.83
N PRO A 7 21.66 -19.33 9.60
CA PRO A 7 22.76 -20.26 9.84
C PRO A 7 22.84 -20.77 11.30
N ALA A 8 22.27 -20.02 12.25
CA ALA A 8 22.16 -20.39 13.66
C ALA A 8 20.91 -21.25 13.99
N GLY A 9 20.06 -21.53 13.00
CA GLY A 9 18.94 -22.47 13.10
C GLY A 9 17.59 -21.87 13.49
N GLY A 10 17.50 -20.54 13.64
CA GLY A 10 16.26 -19.80 13.86
C GLY A 10 15.43 -19.65 12.57
N MET A 11 14.10 -19.56 12.69
CA MET A 11 13.24 -19.13 11.58
C MET A 11 13.28 -17.61 11.51
N GLU A 12 13.78 -17.08 10.41
CA GLU A 12 13.77 -15.65 10.10
C GLU A 12 12.67 -15.39 9.07
N SER A 13 11.80 -14.44 9.40
CA SER A 13 10.82 -13.93 8.44
C SER A 13 11.52 -12.90 7.55
N LEU A 14 11.80 -13.27 6.30
CA LEU A 14 12.35 -12.37 5.31
C LEU A 14 11.18 -11.64 4.63
N TRP A 15 11.16 -10.32 4.78
CA TRP A 15 10.25 -9.43 4.09
C TRP A 15 10.98 -8.86 2.87
N ASP A 16 10.46 -9.11 1.67
CA ASP A 16 10.95 -8.42 0.48
C ASP A 16 10.53 -6.93 0.57
N ASN A 17 11.45 -6.01 0.28
CA ASN A 17 11.22 -4.55 0.15
C ASN A 17 10.91 -3.76 1.43
N VAL A 18 11.75 -3.88 2.46
CA VAL A 18 11.80 -2.89 3.55
C VAL A 18 12.48 -1.61 3.05
N VAL A 19 11.76 -0.50 3.01
CA VAL A 19 12.34 0.83 2.73
C VAL A 19 12.63 1.52 4.06
N VAL A 20 13.91 1.83 4.29
CA VAL A 20 14.38 2.55 5.48
C VAL A 20 14.59 4.00 5.09
N THR A 21 13.94 4.94 5.77
CA THR A 21 14.21 6.37 5.60
C THR A 21 14.83 6.91 6.88
N GLN A 22 16.12 7.22 6.85
CA GLN A 22 16.79 8.00 7.90
C GLN A 22 16.83 9.47 7.52
N SER A 23 16.72 10.34 8.52
CA SER A 23 16.86 11.78 8.33
C SER A 23 18.33 12.16 8.04
N GLY A 24 18.76 11.98 6.78
CA GLY A 24 19.98 12.61 6.25
C GLY A 24 21.14 11.71 5.81
N GLY A 25 20.93 10.43 5.51
CA GLY A 25 22.01 9.54 5.01
C GLY A 25 21.53 8.50 3.98
N PRO A 26 22.44 7.88 3.19
CA PRO A 26 22.06 6.91 2.15
C PRO A 26 21.62 5.57 2.77
N ASN A 27 20.48 5.05 2.30
CA ASN A 27 19.83 3.80 2.71
C ASN A 27 20.82 2.67 2.94
N LEU A 28 21.04 2.31 4.20
CA LEU A 28 21.63 1.04 4.58
C LEU A 28 20.48 0.05 4.76
N ILE A 29 20.49 -1.03 4.00
CA ILE A 29 19.79 -2.26 4.40
C ILE A 29 20.47 -2.67 5.71
N SER A 30 19.91 -2.25 6.84
CA SER A 30 20.33 -2.78 8.12
C SER A 30 19.91 -4.24 8.12
N ASN A 31 20.88 -5.15 8.16
CA ASN A 31 20.68 -6.51 8.64
C ASN A 31 20.35 -6.43 10.13
N GLY A 32 19.22 -5.80 10.47
CA GLY A 32 18.71 -5.78 11.82
C GLY A 32 18.37 -7.21 12.20
N ASP A 33 19.13 -7.73 13.16
CA ASP A 33 18.83 -8.92 13.91
C ASP A 33 17.54 -8.69 14.71
N PHE A 34 16.40 -8.95 14.07
CA PHE A 34 15.12 -8.99 14.77
C PHE A 34 15.11 -10.20 15.70
N GLU A 35 15.52 -10.00 16.95
CA GLU A 35 15.65 -11.09 17.93
C GLU A 35 14.30 -11.52 18.54
N ASN A 36 13.24 -10.68 18.49
CA ASN A 36 11.91 -11.09 18.96
C ASN A 36 10.73 -10.24 18.40
N ALA A 37 9.60 -10.90 18.11
CA ALA A 37 8.32 -10.27 17.80
C ALA A 37 7.74 -9.37 18.92
N GLY A 38 8.28 -9.46 20.15
CA GLY A 38 7.92 -8.61 21.28
C GLY A 38 8.38 -7.14 21.16
N GLN A 39 9.17 -6.79 20.15
CA GLN A 39 9.69 -5.42 19.92
C GLN A 39 8.76 -4.59 18.99
N ALA A 40 7.50 -4.99 18.83
CA ALA A 40 6.49 -4.21 18.13
C ALA A 40 5.79 -3.23 19.09
N GLY A 41 5.77 -1.95 18.74
CA GLY A 41 5.04 -0.87 19.42
C GLY A 41 3.93 -0.27 18.55
N ILE A 42 3.10 0.60 19.12
CA ILE A 42 2.10 1.37 18.36
C ILE A 42 2.56 2.82 18.28
N CYS A 43 2.71 3.35 17.06
CA CYS A 43 2.97 4.78 16.80
C CYS A 43 1.95 5.27 15.77
N ASP A 44 1.36 6.44 16.00
CA ASP A 44 0.34 7.01 15.10
C ASP A 44 -0.78 6.00 14.73
N GLN A 45 -1.20 5.20 15.72
CA GLN A 45 -2.22 4.14 15.59
C GLN A 45 -1.82 2.93 14.72
N GLU A 46 -0.57 2.85 14.29
CA GLU A 46 -0.04 1.76 13.49
C GLU A 46 0.99 0.92 14.25
N THR A 47 1.11 -0.35 13.88
CA THR A 47 2.11 -1.25 14.48
C THR A 47 3.46 -1.03 13.83
N VAL A 48 4.40 -0.48 14.60
CA VAL A 48 5.78 -0.24 14.18
C VAL A 48 6.73 -1.16 14.95
N PHE A 49 7.82 -1.62 14.33
CA PHE A 49 8.89 -2.28 15.08
C PHE A 49 9.82 -1.18 15.63
N GLN A 50 10.12 -1.21 16.93
CA GLN A 50 11.02 -0.24 17.56
C GLN A 50 12.33 -0.93 17.89
N ASP A 51 13.45 -0.37 17.43
CA ASP A 51 14.76 -0.69 17.98
C ASP A 51 14.99 0.24 19.19
N GLU A 52 15.37 -0.31 20.34
CA GLU A 52 15.44 0.40 21.63
C GLU A 52 16.56 1.46 21.70
N CYS A 53 17.24 1.76 20.58
CA CYS A 53 18.43 2.60 20.56
C CYS A 53 18.35 3.85 19.66
N GLU A 54 17.40 3.98 18.73
CA GLU A 54 17.24 5.19 17.90
C GLU A 54 15.76 5.50 17.68
N PHE A 55 15.40 6.78 17.61
CA PHE A 55 14.04 7.27 17.30
C PHE A 55 13.61 6.99 15.83
N ASP A 56 14.13 5.94 15.22
CA ASP A 56 13.85 5.57 13.84
C ASP A 56 12.70 4.56 13.80
N SER A 57 11.52 5.04 13.40
CA SER A 57 10.35 4.19 13.19
C SER A 57 10.35 3.62 11.76
N TRP A 58 10.10 2.31 11.67
CA TRP A 58 10.03 1.58 10.40
C TRP A 58 8.61 1.67 9.88
N ARG A 59 8.36 2.50 8.87
CA ARG A 59 7.06 2.58 8.20
C ARG A 59 6.92 1.43 7.20
N ARG A 60 5.83 0.67 7.29
CA ARG A 60 5.38 -0.11 6.12
C ARG A 60 4.88 0.90 5.11
N SER A 61 5.59 1.04 3.99
CA SER A 61 5.01 1.71 2.84
C SER A 61 3.90 0.81 2.32
N SER A 62 2.65 1.22 2.48
CA SER A 62 1.54 0.76 1.64
C SER A 62 2.07 0.76 0.21
N PHE A 63 2.03 -0.39 -0.44
CA PHE A 63 2.71 -0.63 -1.71
C PHE A 63 1.93 0.04 -2.82
N VAL A 64 1.90 1.38 -2.86
CA VAL A 64 1.33 2.12 -3.98
C VAL A 64 2.40 2.10 -5.08
N PRO A 65 2.15 1.46 -6.24
CA PRO A 65 3.06 1.56 -7.38
C PRO A 65 3.42 3.02 -7.66
N LEU A 66 4.64 3.30 -8.11
CA LEU A 66 5.03 4.64 -8.57
C LEU A 66 4.06 5.21 -9.63
N ALA A 67 3.32 4.33 -10.31
CA ALA A 67 2.28 4.68 -11.28
C ALA A 67 1.10 5.44 -10.67
N CYS A 68 0.80 5.27 -9.37
CA CYS A 68 -0.36 5.89 -8.71
C CYS A 68 0.00 7.11 -7.84
N LEU A 69 1.26 7.53 -7.78
CA LEU A 69 1.68 8.65 -6.92
C LEU A 69 1.07 10.01 -7.30
N ASN A 70 0.45 10.10 -8.47
CA ASN A 70 -0.16 11.32 -8.98
C ASN A 70 -1.69 11.19 -9.12
N TRP A 71 -2.29 10.11 -8.63
CA TRP A 71 -3.74 9.93 -8.59
C TRP A 71 -4.24 10.50 -7.26
N ASP A 72 -5.02 11.59 -7.31
CA ASP A 72 -5.60 12.23 -6.13
C ASP A 72 -7.01 12.76 -6.47
N PRO A 73 -8.09 12.06 -6.07
CA PRO A 73 -8.09 10.85 -5.25
C PRO A 73 -7.55 9.62 -6.00
N PHE A 74 -7.38 8.48 -5.32
CA PHE A 74 -6.90 7.23 -5.96
C PHE A 74 -7.71 6.81 -7.20
N ALA A 75 -8.94 7.29 -7.33
CA ALA A 75 -9.84 6.98 -8.41
C ALA A 75 -9.67 7.89 -9.65
N ASP A 76 -8.87 8.96 -9.59
CA ASP A 76 -8.53 9.85 -10.74
C ASP A 76 -7.37 9.24 -11.53
N ALA A 77 -7.72 8.29 -12.39
CA ALA A 77 -6.77 7.43 -13.08
C ALA A 77 -6.13 8.13 -14.28
N ASP A 78 -6.87 9.01 -14.95
CA ASP A 78 -6.39 9.78 -16.10
C ASP A 78 -5.83 11.17 -15.77
N GLN A 79 -5.89 11.57 -14.50
CA GLN A 79 -5.25 12.76 -13.90
C GLN A 79 -5.84 14.07 -14.41
N ASP A 80 -7.15 14.10 -14.65
CA ASP A 80 -7.85 15.31 -15.09
C ASP A 80 -8.54 16.08 -13.95
N GLY A 81 -8.53 15.51 -12.74
CA GLY A 81 -9.01 16.13 -11.50
C GLY A 81 -10.49 15.86 -11.19
N ASP A 82 -11.15 14.99 -11.95
CA ASP A 82 -12.43 14.42 -11.58
C ASP A 82 -12.39 12.88 -11.51
N VAL A 83 -13.49 12.28 -11.05
CA VAL A 83 -13.64 10.83 -11.04
C VAL A 83 -14.91 10.51 -11.80
N ASP A 84 -14.73 9.95 -13.01
CA ASP A 84 -15.81 9.81 -13.97
C ASP A 84 -15.81 8.47 -14.74
N GLN A 85 -16.41 8.47 -15.94
CA GLN A 85 -16.57 7.28 -16.77
C GLN A 85 -15.26 6.84 -17.44
N ALA A 86 -14.30 7.73 -17.65
CA ALA A 86 -12.96 7.42 -18.14
C ALA A 86 -12.19 6.63 -17.09
N ASP A 87 -12.22 7.08 -15.84
CA ASP A 87 -11.61 6.36 -14.72
C ASP A 87 -12.30 5.03 -14.44
N PHE A 88 -13.63 5.02 -14.51
CA PHE A 88 -14.38 3.79 -14.36
C PHE A 88 -14.01 2.76 -15.44
N ALA A 89 -13.74 3.19 -16.68
CA ALA A 89 -13.26 2.29 -17.73
C ALA A 89 -11.88 1.71 -17.41
N ALA A 90 -11.01 2.48 -16.75
CA ALA A 90 -9.72 2.00 -16.26
C ALA A 90 -9.88 0.97 -15.13
N LEU A 91 -10.75 1.22 -14.16
CA LEU A 91 -11.10 0.25 -13.11
C LEU A 91 -11.69 -1.04 -13.70
N GLN A 92 -12.62 -0.93 -14.65
CA GLN A 92 -13.23 -2.07 -15.33
C GLN A 92 -12.21 -2.93 -16.08
N ALA A 93 -11.20 -2.32 -16.69
CA ALA A 93 -10.12 -3.05 -17.36
C ALA A 93 -9.25 -3.85 -16.38
N CYS A 94 -9.22 -3.42 -15.11
CA CYS A 94 -8.48 -4.04 -14.03
C CYS A 94 -9.29 -5.00 -13.17
N TYR A 95 -10.62 -5.06 -13.33
CA TYR A 95 -11.50 -5.92 -12.55
C TYR A 95 -11.12 -7.41 -12.68
N THR A 96 -10.77 -8.03 -11.55
CA THR A 96 -10.43 -9.46 -11.48
C THR A 96 -11.54 -10.30 -10.88
N GLY A 97 -12.42 -9.68 -10.08
CA GLY A 97 -13.35 -10.37 -9.19
C GLY A 97 -12.65 -10.96 -7.94
N PRO A 98 -13.44 -11.47 -6.98
CA PRO A 98 -12.95 -11.86 -5.66
C PRO A 98 -12.05 -13.11 -5.70
N GLY A 99 -11.04 -13.14 -4.84
CA GLY A 99 -10.12 -14.26 -4.63
C GLY A 99 -9.04 -14.41 -5.70
N SER A 100 -8.83 -13.38 -6.53
CA SER A 100 -7.63 -13.28 -7.36
C SER A 100 -6.46 -12.82 -6.50
N PHE A 101 -5.24 -13.24 -6.81
CA PHE A 101 -4.04 -12.83 -6.05
C PHE A 101 -2.92 -12.34 -6.97
N THR A 102 -3.23 -12.12 -8.25
CA THR A 102 -2.25 -11.68 -9.23
C THR A 102 -2.84 -10.50 -9.98
N LEU A 103 -2.44 -9.32 -9.54
CA LEU A 103 -2.77 -8.04 -10.17
C LEU A 103 -1.59 -7.57 -11.04
N PRO A 104 -1.87 -7.09 -12.27
CA PRO A 104 -0.91 -6.28 -13.01
C PRO A 104 -0.48 -5.07 -12.17
N ALA A 105 0.78 -4.65 -12.31
CA ALA A 105 1.33 -3.55 -11.50
C ALA A 105 0.61 -2.22 -11.75
N GLU A 106 0.09 -2.02 -12.96
CA GLU A 106 -0.74 -0.89 -13.36
C GLU A 106 -2.13 -0.89 -12.71
N CYS A 107 -2.63 -2.05 -12.29
CA CYS A 107 -3.95 -2.18 -11.68
C CYS A 107 -3.91 -2.06 -10.16
N ALA A 108 -2.77 -2.29 -9.53
CA ALA A 108 -2.61 -2.23 -8.07
C ALA A 108 -2.96 -0.86 -7.45
N CYS A 109 -3.17 0.19 -8.26
CA CYS A 109 -3.70 1.47 -7.80
C CYS A 109 -5.18 1.41 -7.38
N PHE A 110 -5.95 0.51 -7.99
CA PHE A 110 -7.38 0.33 -7.72
C PHE A 110 -7.66 -0.72 -6.65
N ASP A 111 -6.67 -1.52 -6.23
CA ASP A 111 -6.79 -2.49 -5.14
C ASP A 111 -6.76 -1.74 -3.81
N ARG A 112 -7.95 -1.52 -3.26
CA ARG A 112 -8.21 -0.75 -2.05
C ARG A 112 -8.38 -1.68 -0.88
N PRO A 113 -7.87 -1.27 0.28
CA PRO A 113 -7.93 -2.14 1.45
C PRO A 113 -9.38 -2.35 1.89
N GLU A 114 -9.87 -3.60 1.78
CA GLU A 114 -11.02 -4.07 2.56
C GLU A 114 -10.69 -4.10 4.07
N SER A 115 -9.40 -4.19 4.41
CA SER A 115 -8.89 -4.30 5.77
C SER A 115 -7.75 -3.31 6.04
N LEU A 116 -6.67 -3.72 6.73
CA LEU A 116 -5.48 -2.86 6.92
C LEU A 116 -4.59 -2.80 5.68
N GLU A 117 -4.77 -3.73 4.73
CA GLU A 117 -3.94 -3.88 3.54
C GLU A 117 -4.84 -4.21 2.33
N PRO A 118 -4.41 -3.87 1.10
CA PRO A 118 -4.99 -4.37 -0.14
C PRO A 118 -5.01 -5.91 -0.16
N ASP A 119 -6.07 -6.52 -0.67
CA ASP A 119 -6.27 -7.98 -0.59
C ASP A 119 -5.77 -8.73 -1.82
N GLY A 120 -5.35 -8.01 -2.86
CA GLY A 120 -4.73 -8.56 -4.05
C GLY A 120 -5.71 -8.86 -5.18
N ASP A 121 -6.96 -8.42 -5.07
CA ASP A 121 -7.93 -8.42 -6.14
C ASP A 121 -8.54 -7.03 -6.40
N ILE A 122 -9.24 -6.92 -7.54
CA ILE A 122 -10.09 -5.76 -7.82
C ILE A 122 -11.48 -6.28 -8.05
N ASP A 123 -12.37 -5.95 -7.12
CA ASP A 123 -13.69 -6.53 -7.04
C ASP A 123 -14.78 -5.48 -6.69
N GLN A 124 -15.86 -5.94 -6.04
CA GLN A 124 -16.98 -5.09 -5.67
C GLN A 124 -16.63 -4.11 -4.54
N ALA A 125 -15.70 -4.45 -3.64
CA ALA A 125 -15.31 -3.57 -2.56
C ALA A 125 -14.53 -2.36 -3.08
N ASP A 126 -13.63 -2.57 -4.03
CA ASP A 126 -12.89 -1.49 -4.70
C ASP A 126 -13.84 -0.58 -5.46
N LEU A 127 -14.84 -1.16 -6.12
CA LEU A 127 -15.87 -0.39 -6.81
C LEU A 127 -16.66 0.49 -5.82
N PHE A 128 -16.99 0.00 -4.63
CA PHE A 128 -17.65 0.85 -3.62
C PHE A 128 -16.76 2.02 -3.19
N LYS A 129 -15.45 1.80 -3.05
CA LYS A 129 -14.49 2.87 -2.76
C LYS A 129 -14.36 3.87 -3.91
N PHE A 130 -14.42 3.39 -5.15
CA PHE A 130 -14.43 4.26 -6.33
C PHE A 130 -15.68 5.14 -6.35
N GLU A 131 -16.85 4.56 -6.06
CA GLU A 131 -18.13 5.28 -6.01
C GLU A 131 -18.16 6.38 -4.93
N ASP A 132 -17.44 6.22 -3.82
CA ASP A 132 -17.30 7.26 -2.79
C ASP A 132 -16.61 8.54 -3.33
N CYS A 133 -15.78 8.41 -4.36
CA CYS A 133 -15.06 9.50 -5.00
C CYS A 133 -15.73 10.05 -6.27
N ALA A 134 -16.65 9.28 -6.87
CA ALA A 134 -17.26 9.61 -8.15
C ALA A 134 -17.98 10.98 -8.13
N SER A 135 -17.54 11.87 -9.01
CA SER A 135 -18.06 13.24 -9.14
C SER A 135 -18.71 13.50 -10.50
N GLY A 136 -18.19 12.85 -11.55
CA GLY A 136 -18.64 12.97 -12.93
C GLY A 136 -17.84 13.99 -13.77
N PRO A 137 -18.02 13.96 -15.11
CA PRO A 137 -17.17 14.67 -16.05
C PRO A 137 -17.21 16.19 -15.84
N GLY A 138 -16.03 16.78 -15.70
CA GLY A 138 -15.80 18.19 -15.44
C GLY A 138 -16.21 18.67 -14.04
N ILE A 139 -16.51 17.75 -13.11
CA ILE A 139 -16.87 18.08 -11.72
C ILE A 139 -15.70 17.64 -10.83
N PRO A 140 -14.92 18.56 -10.25
CA PRO A 140 -13.77 18.18 -9.44
C PRO A 140 -14.14 17.19 -8.32
N ALA A 141 -13.37 16.12 -8.22
CA ALA A 141 -13.56 15.14 -7.16
C ALA A 141 -13.21 15.75 -5.79
N ASN A 142 -13.80 15.18 -4.73
CA ASN A 142 -13.39 15.54 -3.38
C ASN A 142 -12.07 14.83 -3.06
N LEU A 143 -10.98 15.56 -2.93
CA LEU A 143 -9.64 15.00 -2.62
C LEU A 143 -9.57 14.21 -1.31
N ALA A 144 -10.54 14.38 -0.41
CA ALA A 144 -10.61 13.65 0.86
C ALA A 144 -11.60 12.47 0.84
N CYS A 145 -12.02 11.99 -0.34
CA CYS A 145 -12.95 10.86 -0.45
C CYS A 145 -12.28 9.51 -0.14
N ASP A 146 -10.95 9.45 -0.15
CA ASP A 146 -10.13 8.24 0.03
C ASP A 146 -9.16 8.28 1.22
N ASP A 147 -9.35 9.27 2.10
CA ASP A 147 -8.66 9.46 3.40
C ASP A 147 -9.22 8.59 4.54
#